data_AF-G7M4Z3-F1
#
_entry.id   AF-G7M4Z3-F1
#
_cell.length_a   1.000
_cell.length_b   1.000
_cell.length_c   1.000
_cell.angle_alpha   90.00
_cell.angle_beta   90.00
_cell.angle_gamma   90.00
#
_symmetry.space_group_name_H-M   'P 1'
#
loop_
_entity.id
_entity.type
_entity.pdbx_description
1 polymer ?
#
loop_
_entity_poly.entity_id
_entity_poly.type
_entity_poly.pdbx_seq_one_letter_code
_entity_poly.pdbx_strand_id
1 'polypeptide(L)'
;MKKFIRNLLLVLMMLSAIGGQPVLAADYDLNTYVYNHLENWDTEFNLDYNDSDVLDEVRNIAEKDDYLSLSLKELVFNKNTDELYITYKTTKSEEEYINTELNKVIKSIITDNMTDVDKVKKINDYLVNRLDYDYGLTSDTAYKALTTGKATCEGYALTAYKMLELAGIENRIVVGKINGVGHGWNLVKLNNKWYQLDITNNDATNSDKYFLTSDDVLKKDGFTWNSDEYPACTEKYYEVNNNSNLSTSNLTTGNINQQASSGYRSNIDGNWKFTNGSWYFVKNTGNYAIGWNIIDSNWYYLGNDGAMQTGWIYSSGKWYYCYPGSGAMAVNSIIDGYKVDSSGAWIS
;
A
#
# COMPACT_ATOMS: atom_id res chain seq x y z
N MET A 1 16.72 -14.15 -16.39
CA MET A 1 15.67 -14.48 -17.38
C MET A 1 14.39 -14.77 -16.60
N LYS A 2 13.33 -13.99 -16.86
CA LYS A 2 12.12 -13.69 -16.04
C LYS A 2 12.25 -12.35 -15.30
N LYS A 3 11.31 -11.43 -15.59
CA LYS A 3 11.22 -9.98 -15.26
C LYS A 3 12.09 -9.03 -16.10
N PHE A 4 11.73 -8.85 -17.38
CA PHE A 4 12.08 -7.65 -18.19
C PHE A 4 11.16 -7.53 -19.43
N ILE A 5 9.84 -7.67 -19.25
CA ILE A 5 8.84 -7.26 -20.25
C ILE A 5 7.86 -6.33 -19.57
N ARG A 6 8.35 -5.14 -19.25
CA ARG A 6 7.54 -3.94 -18.99
C ARG A 6 8.29 -2.88 -19.78
N ASN A 7 7.70 -2.45 -20.90
CA ASN A 7 8.27 -1.64 -22.01
C ASN A 7 8.76 -2.45 -23.23
N LEU A 8 7.83 -3.07 -24.00
CA LEU A 8 7.77 -2.96 -25.47
C LEU A 8 6.59 -3.79 -26.02
N LEU A 9 5.44 -3.16 -26.28
CA LEU A 9 4.47 -3.63 -27.29
C LEU A 9 3.46 -2.52 -27.59
N LEU A 10 3.98 -1.35 -27.95
CA LEU A 10 3.29 -0.40 -28.81
C LEU A 10 3.61 -0.82 -30.25
N VAL A 11 2.84 -1.76 -30.80
CA VAL A 11 2.77 -1.94 -32.26
C VAL A 11 1.33 -1.70 -32.67
N LEU A 12 1.12 -0.45 -33.07
CA LEU A 12 0.01 0.01 -33.88
C LEU A 12 -0.02 -0.79 -35.20
N MET A 13 -1.12 -1.49 -35.48
CA MET A 13 -1.52 -1.78 -36.86
C MET A 13 -3.05 -1.65 -37.00
N MET A 14 -3.50 -0.44 -37.32
CA MET A 14 -4.58 -0.29 -38.29
C MET A 14 -3.96 -0.44 -39.68
N LEU A 15 -4.38 -1.42 -40.47
CA LEU A 15 -4.42 -1.30 -41.93
C LEU A 15 -5.51 -2.22 -42.50
N SER A 16 -6.57 -1.53 -42.94
CA SER A 16 -7.44 -1.78 -44.09
C SER A 16 -7.48 -3.19 -44.70
N ALA A 17 -8.70 -3.70 -44.78
CA ALA A 17 -9.11 -4.66 -45.80
C ALA A 17 -8.56 -4.28 -47.18
N ILE A 18 -7.84 -5.22 -47.83
CA ILE A 18 -7.93 -5.60 -49.24
C ILE A 18 -7.19 -6.94 -49.38
N GLY A 19 -7.95 -7.96 -49.80
CA GLY A 19 -7.60 -9.30 -50.28
C GLY A 19 -6.17 -9.85 -50.11
N GLY A 20 -6.06 -10.96 -49.38
CA GLY A 20 -4.95 -11.90 -49.56
C GLY A 20 -4.67 -12.81 -48.37
N GLN A 21 -5.38 -13.95 -48.31
CA GLN A 21 -5.11 -15.18 -47.53
C GLN A 21 -5.01 -15.04 -45.99
N PRO A 22 -5.61 -15.96 -45.22
CA PRO A 22 -5.47 -15.96 -43.76
C PRO A 22 -4.01 -16.24 -43.44
N VAL A 23 -3.37 -15.32 -42.72
CA VAL A 23 -2.13 -15.65 -42.01
C VAL A 23 -2.57 -16.65 -40.96
N LEU A 24 -2.24 -17.92 -41.19
CA LEU A 24 -2.40 -19.00 -40.21
C LEU A 24 -1.67 -18.55 -38.95
N ALA A 25 -2.43 -18.14 -37.94
CA ALA A 25 -1.94 -17.91 -36.60
C ALA A 25 -1.36 -19.23 -36.11
N ALA A 26 -0.04 -19.37 -36.20
CA ALA A 26 0.66 -20.41 -35.47
C ALA A 26 0.38 -20.15 -34.00
N ASP A 27 -0.45 -20.98 -33.37
CA ASP A 27 -0.84 -21.00 -31.96
C ASP A 27 -0.70 -19.64 -31.27
N TYR A 28 -1.70 -18.78 -31.44
CA TYR A 28 -1.87 -17.70 -30.48
C TYR A 28 -2.17 -18.37 -29.13
N ASP A 29 -1.23 -18.31 -28.20
CA ASP A 29 -1.40 -18.87 -26.85
C ASP A 29 -2.73 -18.37 -26.25
N LEU A 30 -3.67 -19.30 -26.05
CA LEU A 30 -5.00 -19.04 -25.51
C LEU A 30 -4.95 -18.14 -24.27
N ASN A 31 -3.95 -18.34 -23.41
CA ASN A 31 -3.72 -17.52 -22.23
C ASN A 31 -3.52 -16.05 -22.58
N THR A 32 -2.61 -15.78 -23.52
CA THR A 32 -2.30 -14.42 -23.97
C THR A 32 -3.51 -13.80 -24.67
N TYR A 33 -4.30 -14.58 -25.41
CA TYR A 33 -5.44 -14.08 -26.17
C TYR A 33 -6.54 -13.58 -25.24
N VAL A 34 -6.96 -14.48 -24.34
CA VAL A 34 -7.96 -14.19 -23.33
C VAL A 34 -7.47 -13.06 -22.44
N TYR A 35 -6.23 -13.10 -21.93
CA TYR A 35 -5.71 -12.05 -21.06
C TYR A 35 -5.76 -10.67 -21.72
N ASN A 36 -5.37 -10.54 -23.00
CA ASN A 36 -5.42 -9.27 -23.70
C ASN A 36 -6.85 -8.71 -23.82
N HIS A 37 -7.84 -9.56 -24.08
CA HIS A 37 -9.24 -9.13 -24.08
C HIS A 37 -9.72 -8.71 -22.70
N LEU A 38 -9.33 -9.47 -21.67
CA LEU A 38 -9.68 -9.18 -20.29
C LEU A 38 -9.06 -7.86 -19.79
N GLU A 39 -7.77 -7.62 -20.05
CA GLU A 39 -7.05 -6.38 -19.73
C GLU A 39 -7.61 -5.17 -20.50
N ASN A 40 -8.22 -5.41 -21.67
CA ASN A 40 -8.86 -4.37 -22.49
C ASN A 40 -10.33 -4.10 -22.11
N TRP A 41 -10.87 -4.78 -21.07
CA TRP A 41 -12.28 -4.70 -20.65
C TRP A 41 -13.27 -5.03 -21.77
N ASP A 42 -12.90 -5.96 -22.68
CA ASP A 42 -13.80 -6.39 -23.74
C ASP A 42 -14.93 -7.24 -23.15
N THR A 43 -16.18 -6.87 -23.44
CA THR A 43 -17.37 -7.56 -22.91
C THR A 43 -17.80 -8.75 -23.74
N GLU A 44 -17.26 -8.88 -24.95
CA GLU A 44 -17.56 -9.98 -25.87
C GLU A 44 -16.37 -10.24 -26.78
N PHE A 45 -16.04 -11.52 -26.99
CA PHE A 45 -15.08 -11.94 -28.01
C PHE A 45 -15.24 -13.42 -28.36
N ASN A 46 -14.82 -13.77 -29.57
CA ASN A 46 -14.78 -15.17 -30.01
C ASN A 46 -13.63 -15.89 -29.33
N LEU A 47 -13.87 -17.10 -28.88
CA LEU A 47 -12.92 -17.99 -28.23
C LEU A 47 -13.01 -19.36 -28.89
N ASP A 48 -12.08 -19.65 -29.79
CA ASP A 48 -11.96 -20.96 -30.45
C ASP A 48 -11.36 -21.99 -29.47
N TYR A 49 -12.12 -22.28 -28.42
CA TYR A 49 -11.79 -23.22 -27.35
C TYR A 49 -13.03 -24.02 -27.00
N ASN A 50 -13.00 -25.30 -27.32
CA ASN A 50 -14.18 -26.16 -27.36
C ASN A 50 -14.23 -27.21 -26.24
N ASP A 51 -13.41 -27.04 -25.21
CA ASP A 51 -13.42 -27.92 -24.04
C ASP A 51 -14.51 -27.51 -23.03
N SER A 52 -14.87 -28.46 -22.15
CA SER A 52 -15.97 -28.26 -21.19
C SER A 52 -15.65 -27.26 -20.07
N ASP A 53 -14.38 -26.94 -19.87
CA ASP A 53 -13.79 -26.13 -18.81
C ASP A 53 -13.45 -24.69 -19.26
N VAL A 54 -13.92 -24.25 -20.42
CA VAL A 54 -13.68 -22.89 -20.97
C VAL A 54 -13.84 -21.75 -19.95
N LEU A 55 -14.87 -21.81 -19.10
CA LEU A 55 -15.10 -20.77 -18.09
C LEU A 55 -14.08 -20.84 -16.95
N ASP A 56 -13.64 -22.04 -16.58
CA ASP A 56 -12.62 -22.25 -15.54
C ASP A 56 -11.26 -21.79 -16.06
N GLU A 57 -10.94 -22.06 -17.33
CA GLU A 57 -9.68 -21.60 -17.93
C GLU A 57 -9.61 -20.06 -18.02
N VAL A 58 -10.71 -19.40 -18.43
CA VAL A 58 -10.79 -17.93 -18.41
C VAL A 58 -10.60 -17.38 -16.99
N ARG A 59 -11.16 -18.04 -15.97
CA ARG A 59 -10.95 -17.66 -14.57
C ARG A 59 -9.50 -17.84 -14.13
N ASN A 60 -8.89 -18.98 -14.45
CA ASN A 60 -7.48 -19.26 -14.15
C ASN A 60 -6.54 -18.23 -14.81
N ILE A 61 -6.89 -17.75 -16.01
CA ILE A 61 -6.15 -16.69 -16.70
C ILE A 61 -6.31 -15.36 -15.97
N ALA A 62 -7.53 -15.00 -15.57
CA ALA A 62 -7.81 -13.78 -14.81
C ALA A 62 -7.15 -13.78 -13.42
N GLU A 63 -7.10 -14.93 -12.74
CA GLU A 63 -6.51 -15.11 -11.39
C GLU A 63 -5.01 -14.79 -11.32
N LYS A 64 -4.33 -14.66 -12.46
CA LYS A 64 -2.93 -14.20 -12.51
C LYS A 64 -2.80 -12.70 -12.20
N ASP A 65 -3.91 -11.96 -12.22
CA ASP A 65 -4.01 -10.55 -11.86
C ASP A 65 -5.18 -10.37 -10.87
N ASP A 66 -4.86 -10.04 -9.62
CA ASP A 66 -5.87 -9.98 -8.57
C ASP A 66 -6.95 -8.92 -8.85
N TYR A 67 -6.59 -7.77 -9.44
CA TYR A 67 -7.54 -6.71 -9.75
C TYR A 67 -8.49 -7.16 -10.85
N LEU A 68 -7.96 -7.78 -11.90
CA LEU A 68 -8.77 -8.30 -12.99
C LEU A 68 -9.73 -9.40 -12.51
N SER A 69 -9.21 -10.38 -11.75
CA SER A 69 -10.01 -11.46 -11.17
C SER A 69 -11.18 -10.93 -10.35
N LEU A 70 -10.92 -9.95 -9.47
CA LEU A 70 -11.95 -9.33 -8.62
C LEU A 70 -12.90 -8.41 -9.38
N SER A 71 -12.54 -7.98 -10.58
CA SER A 71 -13.37 -7.16 -11.46
C SER A 71 -14.39 -7.96 -12.27
N LEU A 72 -14.21 -9.29 -12.40
CA LEU A 72 -15.15 -10.16 -13.10
C LEU A 72 -16.41 -10.40 -12.26
N LYS A 73 -17.58 -10.23 -12.89
CA LYS A 73 -18.88 -10.48 -12.26
C LYS A 73 -19.56 -11.72 -12.82
N GLU A 74 -19.59 -11.86 -14.14
CA GLU A 74 -20.26 -12.98 -14.81
C GLU A 74 -19.51 -13.34 -16.10
N LEU A 75 -19.46 -14.64 -16.39
CA LEU A 75 -18.91 -15.20 -17.62
C LEU A 75 -19.95 -16.17 -18.21
N VAL A 76 -20.28 -15.98 -19.48
CA VAL A 76 -21.21 -16.84 -20.22
C VAL A 76 -20.58 -17.23 -21.54
N PHE A 77 -20.41 -18.52 -21.79
CA PHE A 77 -19.89 -19.02 -23.06
C PHE A 77 -21.01 -19.63 -23.91
N ASN A 78 -21.20 -19.11 -25.12
CA ASN A 78 -22.16 -19.63 -26.08
C ASN A 78 -21.47 -20.61 -27.04
N LYS A 79 -21.62 -21.90 -26.76
CA LYS A 79 -21.06 -23.00 -27.56
C LYS A 79 -21.57 -23.09 -29.01
N ASN A 80 -22.65 -22.38 -29.37
CA ASN A 80 -23.14 -22.39 -30.75
C ASN A 80 -22.45 -21.34 -31.62
N THR A 81 -21.89 -20.30 -31.00
CA THR A 81 -21.25 -19.17 -31.67
C THR A 81 -19.78 -19.02 -31.30
N ASP A 82 -19.27 -19.89 -30.42
CA ASP A 82 -17.94 -19.82 -29.83
C ASP A 82 -17.63 -18.44 -29.22
N GLU A 83 -18.66 -17.79 -28.65
CA GLU A 83 -18.57 -16.42 -28.14
C GLU A 83 -18.61 -16.42 -26.62
N LEU A 84 -17.65 -15.74 -26.00
CA LEU A 84 -17.60 -15.48 -24.56
C LEU A 84 -18.15 -14.09 -24.29
N TYR A 85 -19.14 -14.01 -23.41
CA TYR A 85 -19.67 -12.77 -22.86
C TYR A 85 -19.21 -12.57 -21.43
N ILE A 86 -18.80 -11.34 -21.11
CA ILE A 86 -18.26 -10.98 -19.82
C ILE A 86 -19.00 -9.77 -19.27
N THR A 87 -19.44 -9.88 -18.02
CA THR A 87 -19.88 -8.73 -17.23
C THR A 87 -18.81 -8.40 -16.20
N TYR A 88 -18.37 -7.15 -16.19
CA TYR A 88 -17.44 -6.61 -15.20
C TYR A 88 -18.18 -5.79 -14.12
N LYS A 89 -17.49 -5.54 -13.00
CA LYS A 89 -17.96 -4.60 -11.96
C LYS A 89 -17.90 -3.14 -12.41
N THR A 90 -17.01 -2.82 -13.35
CA THR A 90 -16.80 -1.50 -13.95
C THR A 90 -16.90 -1.57 -15.47
N THR A 91 -17.32 -0.49 -16.10
CA THR A 91 -17.24 -0.33 -17.56
C THR A 91 -15.83 0.09 -17.98
N LYS A 92 -15.49 -0.10 -19.26
CA LYS A 92 -14.23 0.38 -19.84
C LYS A 92 -13.99 1.88 -19.61
N SER A 93 -15.02 2.70 -19.77
CA SER A 93 -14.92 4.15 -19.53
C SER A 93 -14.68 4.50 -18.06
N GLU A 94 -15.20 3.70 -17.12
CA GLU A 94 -14.94 3.89 -15.70
C GLU A 94 -13.49 3.51 -15.35
N GLU A 95 -12.92 2.48 -15.97
CA GLU A 95 -11.50 2.13 -15.81
C GLU A 95 -10.55 3.17 -16.40
N GLU A 96 -10.87 3.72 -17.57
CA GLU A 96 -10.11 4.85 -18.15
C GLU A 96 -10.14 6.06 -17.21
N TYR A 97 -11.29 6.34 -16.60
CA TYR A 97 -11.42 7.37 -15.56
C TYR A 97 -10.57 7.05 -14.33
N ILE A 98 -10.67 5.83 -13.78
CA ILE A 98 -9.86 5.39 -12.62
C ILE A 98 -8.37 5.58 -12.91
N ASN A 99 -7.88 5.08 -14.05
CA ASN A 99 -6.47 5.17 -14.43
C ASN A 99 -6.02 6.63 -14.56
N THR A 100 -6.85 7.47 -15.17
CA THR A 100 -6.57 8.90 -15.34
C THR A 100 -6.48 9.63 -14.01
N GLU A 101 -7.47 9.45 -13.13
CA GLU A 101 -7.53 10.14 -11.84
C GLU A 101 -6.46 9.63 -10.86
N LEU A 102 -6.26 8.32 -10.74
CA LEU A 102 -5.21 7.78 -9.87
C LEU A 102 -3.82 8.21 -10.34
N ASN A 103 -3.55 8.27 -11.64
CA ASN A 103 -2.28 8.77 -12.14
C ASN A 103 -2.05 10.25 -11.79
N LYS A 104 -3.09 11.09 -11.79
CA LYS A 104 -3.00 12.49 -11.33
C LYS A 104 -2.68 12.55 -9.83
N VAL A 105 -3.34 11.73 -9.02
CA VAL A 105 -3.10 11.65 -7.58
C VAL A 105 -1.67 11.17 -7.29
N ILE A 106 -1.22 10.09 -7.94
CA ILE A 106 0.12 9.55 -7.74
C ILE A 106 1.19 10.60 -8.06
N LYS A 107 1.03 11.34 -9.17
CA LYS A 107 1.95 12.43 -9.53
C LYS A 107 1.95 13.60 -8.53
N SER A 108 0.89 13.78 -7.74
CA SER A 108 0.81 14.86 -6.75
C SER A 108 1.34 14.46 -5.37
N ILE A 109 1.27 13.17 -5.01
CA ILE A 109 1.68 12.68 -3.69
C ILE A 109 3.02 11.94 -3.69
N ILE A 110 3.52 11.51 -4.86
CA ILE A 110 4.79 10.78 -5.02
C ILE A 110 5.81 11.62 -5.80
N THR A 111 7.06 11.57 -5.34
CA THR A 111 8.20 12.24 -5.98
C THR A 111 9.35 11.25 -6.20
N ASP A 112 10.24 11.53 -7.15
CA ASP A 112 11.28 10.59 -7.61
C ASP A 112 12.30 10.19 -6.52
N ASN A 113 12.46 11.00 -5.48
CA ASN A 113 13.39 10.75 -4.37
C ASN A 113 12.77 9.97 -3.20
N MET A 114 11.49 9.61 -3.28
CA MET A 114 10.83 8.81 -2.24
C MET A 114 11.31 7.36 -2.28
N THR A 115 11.57 6.81 -1.09
CA THR A 115 11.78 5.38 -0.95
C THR A 115 10.48 4.62 -1.21
N ASP A 116 10.56 3.33 -1.52
CA ASP A 116 9.35 2.53 -1.78
C ASP A 116 8.43 2.45 -0.54
N VAL A 117 8.97 2.46 0.68
CA VAL A 117 8.15 2.54 1.90
C VAL A 117 7.46 3.90 2.04
N ASP A 118 8.13 5.00 1.68
CA ASP A 118 7.51 6.34 1.72
C ASP A 118 6.35 6.43 0.72
N LYS A 119 6.49 5.84 -0.47
CA LYS A 119 5.42 5.75 -1.46
C LYS A 119 4.21 5.01 -0.90
N VAL A 120 4.43 3.84 -0.30
CA VAL A 120 3.36 3.03 0.31
C VAL A 120 2.68 3.79 1.45
N LYS A 121 3.45 4.49 2.29
CA LYS A 121 2.91 5.32 3.37
C LYS A 121 2.08 6.48 2.83
N LYS A 122 2.54 7.18 1.79
CA LYS A 122 1.77 8.26 1.14
C LYS A 122 0.46 7.77 0.54
N ILE A 123 0.44 6.58 -0.06
CA ILE A 123 -0.78 5.97 -0.59
C ILE A 123 -1.74 5.60 0.56
N ASN A 124 -1.24 4.92 1.60
CA ASN A 124 -2.04 4.61 2.79
C ASN A 124 -2.69 5.87 3.38
N ASP A 125 -1.88 6.89 3.65
CA ASP A 125 -2.36 8.13 4.28
C ASP A 125 -3.32 8.88 3.37
N TYR A 126 -3.06 8.91 2.06
CA TYR A 126 -4.00 9.52 1.12
C TYR A 126 -5.36 8.83 1.18
N LEU A 127 -5.41 7.50 1.15
CA LEU A 127 -6.67 6.75 1.14
C LEU A 127 -7.41 6.84 2.47
N VAL A 128 -6.71 6.74 3.61
CA VAL A 128 -7.28 6.97 4.95
C VAL A 128 -7.89 8.37 5.06
N ASN A 129 -7.25 9.39 4.50
CA ASN A 129 -7.78 10.77 4.59
C ASN A 129 -8.84 11.09 3.53
N ARG A 130 -8.88 10.34 2.42
CA ARG A 130 -9.74 10.63 1.26
C ARG A 130 -11.07 9.90 1.32
N LEU A 131 -11.11 8.73 1.94
CA LEU A 131 -12.24 7.82 1.89
C LEU A 131 -12.88 7.69 3.27
N ASP A 132 -14.21 7.58 3.28
CA ASP A 132 -14.97 7.09 4.43
C ASP A 132 -15.42 5.63 4.17
N TYR A 133 -15.50 4.81 5.21
CA TYR A 133 -16.05 3.47 5.06
C TYR A 133 -17.54 3.47 4.66
N ASP A 134 -17.89 2.75 3.59
CA ASP A 134 -19.28 2.58 3.13
C ASP A 134 -19.99 1.44 3.86
N TYR A 135 -20.64 1.76 4.98
CA TYR A 135 -21.49 0.80 5.71
C TYR A 135 -22.75 0.36 4.95
N GLY A 136 -23.11 1.04 3.86
CA GLY A 136 -24.16 0.61 2.94
C GLY A 136 -23.73 -0.53 2.03
N LEU A 137 -22.43 -0.83 1.98
CA LEU A 137 -21.81 -1.89 1.18
C LEU A 137 -22.06 -1.77 -0.33
N THR A 138 -22.13 -0.54 -0.84
CA THR A 138 -22.40 -0.26 -2.25
C THR A 138 -21.18 0.21 -3.03
N SER A 139 -20.14 0.67 -2.35
CA SER A 139 -18.95 1.30 -2.92
C SER A 139 -17.76 0.33 -2.99
N ASP A 140 -17.94 -0.73 -3.76
CA ASP A 140 -17.05 -1.90 -3.86
C ASP A 140 -16.06 -1.85 -5.03
N THR A 141 -15.95 -0.71 -5.73
CA THR A 141 -15.02 -0.53 -6.86
C THR A 141 -14.16 0.72 -6.68
N ALA A 142 -13.00 0.76 -7.33
CA ALA A 142 -12.15 1.95 -7.35
C ALA A 142 -12.88 3.18 -7.96
N TYR A 143 -13.75 2.95 -8.95
CA TYR A 143 -14.55 4.02 -9.56
C TYR A 143 -15.49 4.67 -8.54
N LYS A 144 -16.21 3.85 -7.77
CA LYS A 144 -17.10 4.35 -6.71
C LYS A 144 -16.31 5.02 -5.58
N ALA A 145 -15.16 4.47 -5.19
CA ALA A 145 -14.27 5.09 -4.21
C ALA A 145 -13.87 6.52 -4.63
N LEU A 146 -13.46 6.70 -5.89
CA LEU A 146 -13.05 8.00 -6.42
C LEU A 146 -14.19 9.00 -6.57
N THR A 147 -15.36 8.55 -7.05
CA THR A 147 -16.49 9.44 -7.37
C THR A 147 -17.34 9.79 -6.16
N THR A 148 -17.43 8.91 -5.16
CA THR A 148 -18.25 9.12 -3.97
C THR A 148 -17.45 9.55 -2.75
N GLY A 149 -16.15 9.23 -2.72
CA GLY A 149 -15.34 9.34 -1.51
C GLY A 149 -15.66 8.31 -0.43
N LYS A 150 -16.35 7.22 -0.78
CA LYS A 150 -16.64 6.12 0.14
C LYS A 150 -16.22 4.80 -0.44
N ALA A 151 -15.83 3.85 0.40
CA ALA A 151 -15.46 2.52 -0.06
C ALA A 151 -15.78 1.42 0.95
N THR A 152 -16.13 0.23 0.46
CA THR A 152 -16.06 -1.02 1.25
C THR A 152 -14.61 -1.50 1.33
N CYS A 153 -14.32 -2.52 2.13
CA CYS A 153 -12.98 -3.10 2.20
C CYS A 153 -12.43 -3.52 0.82
N GLU A 154 -13.29 -4.06 -0.05
CA GLU A 154 -12.93 -4.37 -1.43
C GLU A 154 -12.62 -3.10 -2.25
N GLY A 155 -13.43 -2.05 -2.11
CA GLY A 155 -13.18 -0.76 -2.76
C GLY A 155 -11.85 -0.13 -2.34
N TYR A 156 -11.49 -0.19 -1.04
CA TYR A 156 -10.17 0.22 -0.56
C TYR A 156 -9.06 -0.62 -1.20
N ALA A 157 -9.18 -1.95 -1.16
CA ALA A 157 -8.13 -2.85 -1.64
C ALA A 157 -7.87 -2.71 -3.15
N LEU A 158 -8.93 -2.58 -3.96
CA LEU A 158 -8.84 -2.35 -5.41
C LEU A 158 -8.21 -0.99 -5.73
N THR A 159 -8.59 0.06 -4.99
CA THR A 159 -8.02 1.41 -5.20
C THR A 159 -6.54 1.44 -4.83
N ALA A 160 -6.20 0.85 -3.67
CA ALA A 160 -4.83 0.74 -3.20
C ALA A 160 -3.95 -0.05 -4.16
N TYR A 161 -4.45 -1.17 -4.69
CA TYR A 161 -3.74 -2.00 -5.67
C TYR A 161 -3.28 -1.19 -6.87
N LYS A 162 -4.20 -0.47 -7.52
CA LYS A 162 -3.88 0.38 -8.68
C LYS A 162 -2.91 1.51 -8.32
N MET A 163 -3.10 2.16 -7.17
CA MET A 163 -2.20 3.22 -6.72
C MET A 163 -0.77 2.71 -6.49
N LEU A 164 -0.63 1.53 -5.87
CA LEU A 164 0.65 0.87 -5.63
C LEU A 164 1.32 0.46 -6.94
N GLU A 165 0.56 -0.10 -7.89
CA GLU A 165 1.08 -0.42 -9.22
C GLU A 165 1.59 0.81 -9.98
N LEU A 166 0.83 1.91 -9.98
CA LEU A 166 1.22 3.18 -10.59
C LEU A 166 2.47 3.78 -9.92
N ALA A 167 2.69 3.50 -8.64
CA ALA A 167 3.88 3.88 -7.89
C ALA A 167 5.08 2.95 -8.12
N GLY A 168 4.92 1.89 -8.94
CA GLY A 168 5.95 0.90 -9.22
C GLY A 168 6.14 -0.14 -8.10
N ILE A 169 5.16 -0.30 -7.21
CA ILE A 169 5.21 -1.20 -6.07
C ILE A 169 4.47 -2.51 -6.40
N GLU A 170 5.22 -3.62 -6.40
CA GLU A 170 4.65 -4.97 -6.55
C GLU A 170 3.76 -5.28 -5.34
N ASN A 171 2.50 -5.63 -5.61
CA ASN A 171 1.50 -5.82 -4.58
C ASN A 171 0.48 -6.90 -5.00
N ARG A 172 -0.35 -7.37 -4.06
CA ARG A 172 -1.42 -8.36 -4.27
C ARG A 172 -2.67 -7.94 -3.49
N ILE A 173 -3.84 -8.45 -3.84
CA ILE A 173 -5.08 -8.34 -3.05
C ILE A 173 -5.39 -9.68 -2.42
N VAL A 174 -5.57 -9.71 -1.11
CA VAL A 174 -5.98 -10.91 -0.37
C VAL A 174 -7.49 -10.90 -0.18
N VAL A 175 -8.12 -12.01 -0.53
CA VAL A 175 -9.52 -12.28 -0.17
C VAL A 175 -9.53 -13.22 1.04
N GLY A 176 -10.12 -12.76 2.14
CA GLY A 176 -10.18 -13.51 3.38
C GLY A 176 -11.39 -13.14 4.21
N LYS A 177 -11.24 -13.29 5.52
CA LYS A 177 -12.28 -13.01 6.51
C LYS A 177 -11.70 -12.39 7.76
N ILE A 178 -12.46 -11.52 8.42
CA ILE A 178 -12.23 -11.09 9.81
C ILE A 178 -13.37 -11.63 10.65
N ASN A 179 -13.07 -12.46 11.65
CA ASN A 179 -14.07 -13.05 12.55
C ASN A 179 -15.25 -13.73 11.80
N GLY A 180 -14.96 -14.35 10.65
CA GLY A 180 -15.94 -15.06 9.81
C GLY A 180 -16.66 -14.20 8.76
N VAL A 181 -16.51 -12.89 8.77
CA VAL A 181 -17.09 -11.97 7.78
C VAL A 181 -16.08 -11.71 6.66
N GLY A 182 -16.52 -11.76 5.40
CA GLY A 182 -15.65 -11.51 4.24
C GLY A 182 -14.93 -10.16 4.32
N HIS A 183 -13.64 -10.15 4.00
CA HIS A 183 -12.80 -8.95 4.03
C HIS A 183 -11.72 -9.02 2.95
N GLY A 184 -11.38 -7.87 2.38
CA GLY A 184 -10.32 -7.71 1.39
C GLY A 184 -9.27 -6.69 1.84
N TRP A 185 -8.00 -6.98 1.60
CA TRP A 185 -6.87 -6.10 1.92
C TRP A 185 -5.69 -6.37 0.98
N ASN A 186 -4.55 -5.70 1.17
CA ASN A 186 -3.40 -5.80 0.26
C ASN A 186 -2.18 -6.49 0.89
N LEU A 187 -1.35 -7.10 0.05
CA LEU A 187 0.05 -7.40 0.36
C LEU A 187 0.95 -6.46 -0.43
N VAL A 188 2.05 -6.04 0.16
CA VAL A 188 3.04 -5.18 -0.50
C VAL A 188 4.41 -5.84 -0.43
N LYS A 189 5.13 -5.83 -1.56
CA LYS A 189 6.49 -6.36 -1.62
C LYS A 189 7.52 -5.25 -1.58
N LEU A 190 8.34 -5.24 -0.53
CA LEU A 190 9.47 -4.33 -0.37
C LEU A 190 10.73 -5.14 -0.07
N ASN A 191 11.86 -4.79 -0.68
CA ASN A 191 13.15 -5.46 -0.44
C ASN A 191 13.07 -7.01 -0.55
N ASN A 192 12.34 -7.51 -1.57
CA ASN A 192 12.06 -8.94 -1.81
C ASN A 192 11.27 -9.66 -0.70
N LYS A 193 10.68 -8.94 0.24
CA LYS A 193 9.83 -9.49 1.31
C LYS A 193 8.41 -8.96 1.19
N TRP A 194 7.46 -9.76 1.62
CA TRP A 194 6.03 -9.43 1.58
C TRP A 194 5.55 -8.97 2.96
N TYR A 195 4.66 -7.98 2.94
CA TYR A 195 4.09 -7.36 4.12
C TYR A 195 2.59 -7.20 3.97
N GLN A 196 1.88 -7.39 5.08
CA GLN A 196 0.44 -7.16 5.17
C GLN A 196 0.15 -5.65 5.19
N LEU A 197 -0.85 -5.22 4.43
CA LEU A 197 -1.34 -3.85 4.38
C LEU A 197 -2.89 -3.84 4.36
N ASP A 198 -3.51 -3.46 5.48
CA ASP A 198 -4.96 -3.27 5.56
C ASP A 198 -5.31 -1.81 5.84
N ILE A 199 -5.51 -1.06 4.75
CA ILE A 199 -5.83 0.38 4.80
C ILE A 199 -7.22 0.61 5.39
N THR A 200 -8.18 -0.27 5.10
CA THR A 200 -9.56 -0.18 5.62
C THR A 200 -9.58 -0.17 7.14
N ASN A 201 -8.84 -1.08 7.76
CA ASN A 201 -8.77 -1.14 9.21
C ASN A 201 -7.80 -0.12 9.81
N ASN A 202 -6.79 0.35 9.08
CA ASN A 202 -5.99 1.49 9.50
C ASN A 202 -6.84 2.77 9.59
N ASP A 203 -7.74 2.98 8.61
CA ASP A 203 -8.74 4.06 8.62
C ASP A 203 -9.71 3.91 9.80
N ALA A 204 -10.38 2.75 9.90
CA ALA A 204 -11.38 2.50 10.95
C ALA A 204 -10.83 2.61 12.38
N THR A 205 -9.54 2.33 12.57
CA THR A 205 -8.88 2.42 13.89
C THR A 205 -8.08 3.71 14.09
N ASN A 206 -7.98 4.56 13.06
CA ASN A 206 -7.07 5.70 12.99
C ASN A 206 -5.65 5.33 13.51
N SER A 207 -5.11 4.22 13.00
CA SER A 207 -3.83 3.65 13.45
C SER A 207 -3.05 3.03 12.29
N ASP A 208 -1.73 2.92 12.43
CA ASP A 208 -0.87 2.20 11.50
C ASP A 208 -0.66 0.72 11.88
N LYS A 209 -1.57 0.15 12.68
CA LYS A 209 -1.42 -1.22 13.21
C LYS A 209 -1.26 -2.27 12.10
N TYR A 210 -1.98 -2.10 10.99
CA TYR A 210 -1.96 -2.99 9.84
C TYR A 210 -1.16 -2.43 8.67
N PHE A 211 -0.28 -1.45 8.92
CA PHE A 211 0.64 -0.91 7.93
C PHE A 211 1.95 -1.70 7.90
N LEU A 212 2.23 -2.37 6.77
CA LEU A 212 3.46 -3.14 6.52
C LEU A 212 3.84 -4.11 7.65
N THR A 213 2.86 -4.91 8.07
CA THR A 213 2.95 -5.81 9.23
C THR A 213 3.08 -7.28 8.82
N SER A 214 3.14 -8.19 9.80
CA SER A 214 3.25 -9.64 9.58
C SER A 214 1.90 -10.36 9.61
N ASP A 215 1.87 -11.58 9.08
CA ASP A 215 0.72 -12.48 9.14
C ASP A 215 0.24 -12.71 10.58
N ASP A 216 1.17 -12.82 11.52
CA ASP A 216 0.89 -13.10 12.93
C ASP A 216 0.08 -11.98 13.59
N VAL A 217 0.27 -10.72 13.17
CA VAL A 217 -0.52 -9.60 13.67
C VAL A 217 -1.97 -9.75 13.22
N LEU A 218 -2.20 -9.98 11.92
CA LEU A 218 -3.55 -10.15 11.37
C LEU A 218 -4.25 -11.38 11.99
N LYS A 219 -3.57 -12.53 12.06
CA LYS A 219 -4.14 -13.75 12.65
C LYS A 219 -4.57 -13.56 14.11
N LYS A 220 -3.79 -12.81 14.90
CA LYS A 220 -4.13 -12.49 16.30
C LYS A 220 -5.41 -11.65 16.41
N ASP A 221 -5.72 -10.85 15.41
CA ASP A 221 -6.92 -10.02 15.34
C ASP A 221 -8.10 -10.69 14.63
N GLY A 222 -8.01 -12.00 14.36
CA GLY A 222 -9.11 -12.80 13.81
C GLY A 222 -9.19 -12.81 12.29
N PHE A 223 -8.14 -12.36 11.60
CA PHE A 223 -8.05 -12.50 10.14
C PHE A 223 -7.74 -13.96 9.76
N THR A 224 -8.37 -14.41 8.69
CA THR A 224 -8.15 -15.74 8.10
C THR A 224 -8.20 -15.66 6.58
N TRP A 225 -7.35 -16.41 5.90
CA TRP A 225 -7.26 -16.54 4.44
C TRP A 225 -6.61 -17.89 4.09
N ASN A 226 -6.67 -18.30 2.82
CA ASN A 226 -5.92 -19.47 2.36
C ASN A 226 -4.43 -19.10 2.21
N SER A 227 -3.59 -19.48 3.17
CA SER A 227 -2.16 -19.11 3.14
C SER A 227 -1.38 -19.70 1.97
N ASP A 228 -1.88 -20.75 1.32
CA ASP A 228 -1.18 -21.42 0.23
C ASP A 228 -1.27 -20.62 -1.09
N GLU A 229 -2.25 -19.71 -1.20
CA GLU A 229 -2.46 -18.84 -2.38
C GLU A 229 -1.61 -17.57 -2.36
N TYR A 230 -1.01 -17.23 -1.22
CA TYR A 230 -0.34 -15.94 -1.00
C TYR A 230 1.06 -16.10 -0.41
N PRO A 231 1.99 -15.19 -0.74
CA PRO A 231 3.31 -15.20 -0.10
C PRO A 231 3.21 -14.88 1.40
N ALA A 232 4.01 -15.58 2.20
CA ALA A 232 4.04 -15.37 3.65
C ALA A 232 4.65 -14.01 4.03
N CYS A 233 4.03 -13.32 4.98
CA CYS A 233 4.56 -12.09 5.59
C CYS A 233 5.10 -12.42 6.99
N THR A 234 6.36 -12.81 7.08
CA THR A 234 6.93 -13.40 8.31
C THR A 234 7.31 -12.38 9.38
N GLU A 235 7.33 -11.09 9.07
CA GLU A 235 7.90 -10.04 9.92
C GLU A 235 7.32 -8.67 9.58
N LYS A 236 7.42 -7.72 10.52
CA LYS A 236 7.00 -6.33 10.29
C LYS A 236 8.14 -5.54 9.66
N TYR A 237 7.85 -4.65 8.72
CA TYR A 237 8.89 -3.91 7.99
C TYR A 237 9.84 -3.13 8.91
N TYR A 238 9.30 -2.44 9.92
CA TYR A 238 10.10 -1.62 10.84
C TYR A 238 10.92 -2.43 11.86
N GLU A 239 10.58 -3.69 12.13
CA GLU A 239 11.38 -4.54 13.03
C GLU A 239 12.65 -5.07 12.34
N VAL A 240 12.60 -5.26 11.01
CA VAL A 240 13.68 -5.86 10.20
C VAL A 240 14.78 -4.88 9.90
N ASN A 241 14.40 -3.67 9.51
CA ASN A 241 15.36 -2.62 9.14
C ASN A 241 16.11 -2.08 10.37
N ASN A 242 15.56 -2.26 11.56
CA ASN A 242 16.24 -1.94 12.82
C ASN A 242 17.26 -3.02 13.26
N ASN A 243 17.16 -4.26 12.75
CA ASN A 243 18.01 -5.39 13.16
C ASN A 243 19.23 -5.65 12.25
N SER A 244 19.42 -4.89 11.17
CA SER A 244 20.50 -5.10 10.20
C SER A 244 21.91 -4.67 10.67
N ASN A 245 22.08 -4.21 11.92
CA ASN A 245 23.37 -3.75 12.48
C ASN A 245 23.95 -4.63 13.62
N LEU A 246 23.46 -5.85 13.86
CA LEU A 246 24.10 -6.76 14.82
C LEU A 246 24.69 -7.98 14.12
N SER A 247 25.91 -7.80 13.58
CA SER A 247 26.83 -8.91 13.35
C SER A 247 27.62 -9.17 14.64
N THR A 248 27.63 -10.43 15.04
CA THR A 248 28.12 -10.97 16.31
C THR A 248 29.65 -11.07 16.36
N SER A 249 30.26 -10.62 17.45
CA SER A 249 31.58 -11.11 17.88
C SER A 249 31.62 -11.29 19.40
N ASN A 250 31.85 -12.54 19.79
CA ASN A 250 31.96 -13.10 21.14
C ASN A 250 32.78 -12.27 22.14
N LEU A 251 32.36 -12.26 23.41
CA LEU A 251 33.25 -12.39 24.57
C LEU A 251 32.49 -12.92 25.81
N THR A 252 33.17 -13.83 26.50
CA THR A 252 32.72 -14.71 27.56
C THR A 252 32.90 -14.11 28.95
N THR A 253 32.11 -14.63 29.92
CA THR A 253 32.25 -14.65 31.40
C THR A 253 31.50 -13.60 32.25
N GLY A 254 30.64 -14.11 33.16
CA GLY A 254 30.38 -13.54 34.50
C GLY A 254 28.97 -13.02 34.81
N ASN A 255 28.16 -13.81 35.54
CA ASN A 255 26.96 -13.41 36.31
C ASN A 255 27.26 -12.20 37.24
N ILE A 256 26.38 -11.22 37.54
CA ILE A 256 24.95 -11.23 37.91
C ILE A 256 24.27 -9.86 37.66
N ASN A 257 22.98 -9.92 37.30
CA ASN A 257 21.86 -8.99 37.56
C ASN A 257 21.82 -7.58 36.91
N GLN A 258 21.07 -7.55 35.81
CA GLN A 258 20.06 -6.55 35.41
C GLN A 258 20.51 -5.07 35.42
N GLN A 259 21.18 -4.67 34.34
CA GLN A 259 21.25 -3.28 33.88
C GLN A 259 21.00 -3.17 32.38
N ALA A 260 20.21 -2.14 32.05
CA ALA A 260 20.22 -1.35 30.82
C ALA A 260 19.99 -2.08 29.47
N SER A 261 18.73 -2.13 29.03
CA SER A 261 18.39 -2.04 27.61
C SER A 261 17.91 -0.61 27.30
N SER A 262 18.84 0.25 26.89
CA SER A 262 18.58 1.62 26.47
C SER A 262 17.98 1.64 25.05
N GLY A 263 16.73 1.20 24.93
CA GLY A 263 15.80 1.82 23.99
C GLY A 263 15.14 2.97 24.75
N TYR A 264 15.22 4.20 24.25
CA TYR A 264 14.59 5.33 24.94
C TYR A 264 13.08 5.14 24.94
N ARG A 265 12.57 4.55 26.03
CA ARG A 265 11.17 4.66 26.43
C ARG A 265 10.81 6.14 26.46
N SER A 266 9.56 6.48 26.17
CA SER A 266 9.07 7.84 26.32
C SER A 266 9.59 8.42 27.64
N ASN A 267 10.29 9.54 27.59
CA ASN A 267 10.86 10.14 28.80
C ASN A 267 9.78 10.80 29.66
N ILE A 268 8.57 10.90 29.11
CA ILE A 268 7.36 11.41 29.73
C ILE A 268 6.17 10.52 29.35
N ASP A 269 5.27 10.28 30.31
CA ASP A 269 4.01 9.58 30.08
C ASP A 269 2.88 10.60 29.90
N GLY A 270 2.05 10.38 28.89
CA GLY A 270 0.98 11.30 28.52
C GLY A 270 0.31 10.90 27.22
N ASN A 271 -0.50 11.82 26.69
CA ASN A 271 -1.20 11.62 25.42
C ASN A 271 -1.15 12.88 24.58
N TRP A 272 -1.10 12.71 23.26
CA TRP A 272 -1.24 13.81 22.31
C TRP A 272 -2.67 14.35 22.29
N LYS A 273 -2.80 15.66 22.19
CA LYS A 273 -4.07 16.38 22.10
C LYS A 273 -3.94 17.51 21.08
N PHE A 274 -4.83 17.52 20.08
CA PHE A 274 -4.92 18.60 19.11
C PHE A 274 -5.95 19.64 19.56
N THR A 275 -5.55 20.91 19.66
CA THR A 275 -6.47 22.01 20.03
C THR A 275 -5.94 23.35 19.50
N ASN A 276 -6.83 24.28 19.16
CA ASN A 276 -6.48 25.62 18.62
C ASN A 276 -5.46 25.58 17.46
N GLY A 277 -5.54 24.57 16.60
CA GLY A 277 -4.67 24.43 15.43
C GLY A 277 -3.27 23.84 15.70
N SER A 278 -2.96 23.44 16.93
CA SER A 278 -1.65 22.90 17.31
C SER A 278 -1.77 21.59 18.09
N TRP A 279 -0.73 20.75 17.98
CA TRP A 279 -0.58 19.54 18.80
C TRP A 279 0.08 19.87 20.14
N TYR A 280 -0.41 19.24 21.21
CA TYR A 280 0.12 19.36 22.57
C TYR A 280 0.30 17.95 23.13
N PHE A 281 1.35 17.72 23.92
CA PHE A 281 1.46 16.48 24.68
C PHE A 281 1.06 16.74 26.14
N VAL A 282 -0.07 16.16 26.55
CA VAL A 282 -0.60 16.30 27.91
C VAL A 282 0.01 15.21 28.76
N LYS A 283 0.89 15.58 29.69
CA LYS A 283 1.46 14.63 30.66
C LYS A 283 0.36 14.09 31.55
N ASN A 284 0.51 12.88 32.07
CA ASN A 284 -0.46 12.29 33.02
C ASN A 284 -0.70 13.15 34.29
N THR A 285 0.26 14.03 34.63
CA THR A 285 0.11 15.05 35.70
C THR A 285 -0.87 16.19 35.38
N GLY A 286 -1.43 16.23 34.15
CA GLY A 286 -2.38 17.24 33.69
C GLY A 286 -1.76 18.48 33.01
N ASN A 287 -0.43 18.67 33.14
CA ASN A 287 0.29 19.79 32.51
C ASN A 287 0.81 19.42 31.11
N TYR A 288 0.95 20.42 30.23
CA TYR A 288 1.60 20.23 28.93
C TYR A 288 3.11 19.95 29.07
N ALA A 289 3.64 19.12 28.18
CA ALA A 289 5.08 18.99 27.97
C ALA A 289 5.62 20.24 27.26
N ILE A 290 6.85 20.63 27.59
CA ILE A 290 7.58 21.77 27.03
C ILE A 290 9.03 21.35 26.74
N GLY A 291 9.69 22.02 25.81
CA GLY A 291 11.05 21.71 25.36
C GLY A 291 11.16 20.39 24.59
N TRP A 292 12.38 19.87 24.53
CA TRP A 292 12.69 18.59 23.89
C TRP A 292 12.19 17.43 24.75
N ASN A 293 11.36 16.57 24.18
CA ASN A 293 10.85 15.37 24.83
C ASN A 293 10.95 14.17 23.89
N ILE A 294 11.26 13.00 24.45
CA ILE A 294 11.21 11.74 23.73
C ILE A 294 9.83 11.13 23.98
N ILE A 295 9.02 11.05 22.95
CA ILE A 295 7.67 10.46 23.00
C ILE A 295 7.63 9.36 21.95
N ASP A 296 7.28 8.14 22.35
CA ASP A 296 7.22 6.99 21.45
C ASP A 296 8.51 6.83 20.62
N SER A 297 9.65 6.95 21.33
CA SER A 297 11.01 6.87 20.80
C SER A 297 11.43 7.96 19.81
N ASN A 298 10.64 9.02 19.64
CA ASN A 298 10.96 10.15 18.77
C ASN A 298 11.15 11.43 19.58
N TRP A 299 12.10 12.27 19.17
CA TRP A 299 12.26 13.60 19.76
C TRP A 299 11.24 14.56 19.18
N TYR A 300 10.53 15.27 20.05
CA TYR A 300 9.62 16.36 19.71
C TYR A 300 10.04 17.61 20.46
N TYR A 301 9.84 18.77 19.84
CA TYR A 301 10.00 20.05 20.52
C TYR A 301 8.64 20.69 20.77
N LEU A 302 8.31 20.89 22.04
CA LEU A 302 7.10 21.57 22.48
C LEU A 302 7.49 22.99 22.93
N GLY A 303 6.80 24.01 22.42
CA GLY A 303 7.04 25.41 22.79
C GLY A 303 6.79 25.68 24.27
N ASN A 304 7.11 26.90 24.73
CA ASN A 304 6.84 27.30 26.13
C ASN A 304 5.35 27.35 26.47
N ASP A 305 4.49 27.47 25.45
CA ASP A 305 3.03 27.35 25.54
C ASP A 305 2.53 25.90 25.44
N GLY A 306 3.43 24.93 25.22
CA GLY A 306 3.13 23.52 25.06
C GLY A 306 2.81 23.09 23.62
N ALA A 307 2.76 24.03 22.67
CA ALA A 307 2.44 23.73 21.28
C ALA A 307 3.64 23.07 20.56
N MET A 308 3.41 21.95 19.90
CA MET A 308 4.41 21.24 19.11
C MET A 308 4.91 22.11 17.96
N GLN A 309 6.22 22.27 17.89
CA GLN A 309 6.89 23.05 16.85
C GLN A 309 7.36 22.13 15.72
N THR A 310 7.39 22.68 14.51
CA THR A 310 7.89 22.02 13.31
C THR A 310 8.79 22.98 12.53
N GLY A 311 9.54 22.48 11.55
CA GLY A 311 10.56 23.23 10.82
C GLY A 311 11.89 23.29 11.57
N TRP A 312 12.72 24.28 11.19
CA TRP A 312 14.02 24.52 11.81
C TRP A 312 13.87 25.18 13.19
N ILE A 313 14.45 24.54 14.20
CA ILE A 313 14.42 24.93 15.61
C ILE A 313 15.84 25.19 16.07
N TYR A 314 16.11 26.43 16.52
CA TYR A 314 17.38 26.77 17.14
C TYR A 314 17.31 26.51 18.65
N SER A 315 18.15 25.62 19.14
CA SER A 315 18.17 25.22 20.56
C SER A 315 19.60 24.93 21.00
N SER A 316 19.99 25.42 22.19
CA SER A 316 21.32 25.13 22.78
C SER A 316 22.51 25.38 21.83
N GLY A 317 22.43 26.44 21.03
CA GLY A 317 23.51 26.83 20.12
C GLY A 317 23.55 26.09 18.78
N LYS A 318 22.62 25.17 18.52
CA LYS A 318 22.56 24.35 17.30
C LYS A 318 21.18 24.41 16.66
N TRP A 319 21.13 24.13 15.35
CA TRP A 319 19.88 23.99 14.61
C TRP A 319 19.45 22.53 14.56
N TYR A 320 18.16 22.29 14.73
CA TYR A 320 17.51 20.99 14.63
C TYR A 320 16.32 21.15 13.68
N TYR A 321 15.90 20.08 13.02
CA TYR A 321 14.72 20.13 12.17
C TYR A 321 13.65 19.17 12.69
N CYS A 322 12.43 19.65 12.87
CA CYS A 322 11.26 18.82 13.18
C CYS A 322 10.37 18.74 11.94
N TYR A 323 10.03 17.54 11.49
CA TYR A 323 9.27 17.39 10.24
C TYR A 323 7.88 18.04 10.34
N PRO A 324 7.50 18.89 9.37
CA PRO A 324 6.12 19.33 9.21
C PRO A 324 5.18 18.11 9.10
N GLY A 325 4.06 18.15 9.81
CA GLY A 325 3.11 17.03 9.89
C GLY A 325 3.37 16.14 11.11
N SER A 326 4.50 15.43 11.16
CA SER A 326 4.76 14.49 12.28
C SER A 326 5.29 15.15 13.53
N GLY A 327 6.07 16.23 13.44
CA GLY A 327 6.73 16.87 14.58
C GLY A 327 7.99 16.17 15.09
N ALA A 328 8.31 14.99 14.56
CA ALA A 328 9.50 14.24 14.94
C ALA A 328 10.78 14.96 14.46
N MET A 329 11.80 14.99 15.30
CA MET A 329 13.10 15.54 14.97
C MET A 329 13.82 14.67 13.94
N ALA A 330 14.32 15.30 12.88
CA ALA A 330 15.19 14.67 11.91
C ALA A 330 16.54 14.34 12.54
N VAL A 331 17.05 13.15 12.23
CA VAL A 331 18.40 12.69 12.56
C VAL A 331 19.02 12.09 11.31
N ASN A 332 20.34 12.21 11.14
CA ASN A 332 21.08 11.64 10.00
C ASN A 332 20.46 11.96 8.63
N SER A 333 19.93 13.17 8.47
CA SER A 333 19.11 13.57 7.31
C SER A 333 19.72 14.79 6.62
N ILE A 334 19.32 15.07 5.38
CA ILE A 334 19.62 16.33 4.69
C ILE A 334 18.30 17.04 4.46
N ILE A 335 18.15 18.23 5.02
CA ILE A 335 16.95 19.05 4.97
C ILE A 335 17.30 20.37 4.30
N ASP A 336 16.64 20.71 3.20
CA ASP A 336 16.90 21.96 2.44
C ASP A 336 18.39 22.18 2.07
N GLY A 337 19.13 21.09 1.83
CA GLY A 337 20.57 21.11 1.55
C GLY A 337 21.49 21.16 2.79
N TYR A 338 20.92 21.22 4.00
CA TYR A 338 21.63 21.24 5.27
C TYR A 338 21.61 19.86 5.93
N LYS A 339 22.78 19.34 6.28
CA LYS A 339 22.91 18.01 6.89
C LYS A 339 22.73 18.07 8.40
N VAL A 340 21.88 17.21 8.97
CA VAL A 340 21.78 16.98 10.42
C VAL A 340 22.40 15.63 10.78
N ASP A 341 23.16 15.58 11.87
CA ASP A 341 23.84 14.37 12.34
C ASP A 341 22.93 13.44 13.17
N SER A 342 23.50 12.42 13.80
CA SER A 342 22.75 11.44 14.60
C SER A 342 22.15 12.00 15.88
N SER A 343 22.61 13.18 16.33
CA SER A 343 21.99 13.94 17.42
C SER A 343 20.86 14.86 16.93
N GLY A 344 20.63 14.91 15.62
CA GLY A 344 19.69 15.83 14.97
C GLY A 344 20.23 17.25 14.80
N ALA A 345 21.48 17.48 15.22
CA ALA A 345 22.11 18.77 15.08
C ALA A 345 22.57 19.00 13.65
N TRP A 346 22.25 20.16 13.10
CA TRP A 346 22.80 20.65 11.86
C TRP A 346 24.33 20.75 11.96
N ILE A 347 24.99 20.26 10.91
CA ILE A 347 26.42 20.32 10.70
C ILE A 347 26.69 21.01 9.35
N SER A 348 27.63 21.94 9.37
CA SER A 348 28.04 22.78 8.22
C SER A 348 28.85 22.02 7.19
#